data_AF-A0A957G4R9-F1
#
_entry.id   AF-A0A957G4R9-F1
#
_cell.length_a   1.000
_cell.length_b   1.000
_cell.length_c   1.000
_cell.angle_alpha   90.00
_cell.angle_beta   90.00
_cell.angle_gamma   90.00
#
_symmetry.space_group_name_H-M   'P 1'
#
loop_
_entity.id
_entity.type
_entity.pdbx_description
1 polymer ?
#
loop_
_entity_poly.entity_id
_entity_poly.type
_entity_poly.pdbx_seq_one_letter_code
_entity_poly.pdbx_strand_id
1 'polypeptide(L)' 'MAHDFIPQGTIAELDPDMANLLKREDERQRQTIILIPSESEAPPAVNEALMTSFSNVYAEGYPREE' A
#
# COMPACT_ATOMS: atom_id res chain seq x y z
N MET A 1 28.55 -6.87 -16.07
CA MET A 1 28.03 -6.37 -14.78
C MET A 1 26.52 -6.48 -14.87
N ALA A 2 25.86 -7.20 -13.96
CA ALA A 2 24.40 -7.29 -13.99
C ALA A 2 23.84 -5.92 -13.64
N HIS A 3 23.11 -5.30 -14.56
CA HIS A 3 22.29 -4.14 -14.22
C HIS A 3 21.17 -4.64 -13.31
N ASP A 4 21.04 -4.05 -12.12
CA ASP A 4 19.90 -4.29 -11.25
C ASP A 4 18.68 -3.59 -11.84
N PHE A 5 17.69 -4.36 -12.29
CA PHE A 5 16.49 -3.85 -12.97
C PHE A 5 15.33 -3.60 -12.00
N ILE A 6 15.51 -3.90 -10.71
CA ILE A 6 14.49 -3.65 -9.69
C ILE A 6 14.83 -2.32 -9.01
N PRO A 7 13.97 -1.29 -9.12
CA PRO A 7 14.15 -0.03 -8.42
C PRO A 7 14.23 -0.28 -6.91
N GLN A 8 15.32 0.15 -6.30
CA GLN A 8 15.50 0.12 -4.85
C GLN A 8 15.28 1.53 -4.30
N GLY A 9 14.67 1.62 -3.12
CA GLY A 9 14.44 2.90 -2.44
C GLY A 9 13.00 3.09 -2.00
N THR A 10 12.78 4.17 -1.27
CA THR A 10 11.46 4.59 -0.80
C THR A 10 10.69 5.30 -1.91
N ILE A 11 9.36 5.40 -1.78
CA ILE A 11 8.54 6.22 -2.70
C ILE A 11 9.02 7.67 -2.73
N ALA A 12 9.51 8.22 -1.61
CA ALA A 12 10.02 9.60 -1.60
C ALA A 12 11.28 9.80 -2.45
N GLU A 13 12.10 8.76 -2.63
CA GLU A 13 13.30 8.80 -3.46
C GLU A 13 12.98 8.52 -4.94
N LEU A 14 12.05 7.59 -5.19
CA LEU A 14 11.70 7.14 -6.54
C LEU A 14 10.64 8.04 -7.22
N ASP A 15 9.69 8.55 -6.44
CA ASP A 15 8.58 9.39 -6.90
C ASP A 15 8.15 10.40 -5.81
N PRO A 16 8.87 11.55 -5.71
CA PRO A 16 8.58 12.58 -4.71
C PRO A 16 7.18 13.18 -4.83
N ASP A 17 6.62 13.24 -6.04
CA ASP A 17 5.28 13.79 -6.29
C ASP A 17 4.22 12.85 -5.72
N MET A 18 4.36 11.54 -5.95
CA MET A 18 3.50 10.54 -5.33
C MET A 18 3.61 10.56 -3.80
N ALA A 19 4.83 10.66 -3.26
CA ALA A 19 5.03 10.78 -1.81
C ALA A 19 4.31 12.00 -1.22
N ASN A 20 4.27 13.12 -1.95
CA ASN A 20 3.56 14.33 -1.53
C ASN A 20 2.04 14.15 -1.60
N LEU A 21 1.52 13.44 -2.59
CA LEU A 21 0.09 13.13 -2.69
C LEU A 21 -0.37 12.24 -1.54
N LEU A 22 0.38 11.18 -1.22
CA LEU A 22 0.08 10.29 -0.09
C LEU A 22 -0.01 11.07 1.23
N LYS A 23 0.98 11.91 1.52
CA LYS A 23 0.98 12.76 2.73
C LYS A 23 -0.23 13.70 2.80
N ARG A 24 -0.62 14.28 1.66
CA ARG A 24 -1.77 15.20 1.59
C ARG A 24 -3.09 14.47 1.83
N GLU A 25 -3.23 13.25 1.33
CA GLU A 25 -4.43 12.45 1.56
C GLU A 25 -4.52 11.98 3.02
N ASP A 26 -3.42 11.53 3.62
CA ASP A 26 -3.36 11.20 5.05
C ASP A 26 -3.81 12.39 5.91
N GLU A 27 -3.29 13.59 5.62
CA GLU A 27 -3.68 14.79 6.35
C GLU A 27 -5.15 15.15 6.11
N ARG A 28 -5.63 15.03 4.86
CA ARG A 28 -7.03 15.28 4.52
C ARG A 28 -7.96 14.38 5.33
N GLN A 29 -7.68 13.07 5.41
CA GLN A 29 -8.49 12.14 6.20
C GLN A 29 -8.46 12.48 7.69
N ARG A 30 -7.28 12.80 8.25
CA ARG A 30 -7.15 13.19 9.66
C ARG A 30 -7.89 14.48 10.03
N GLN A 31 -7.96 15.43 9.10
CA GLN A 31 -8.58 16.74 9.32
C GLN A 31 -10.05 16.82 8.92
N THR A 32 -10.60 15.78 8.29
CA THR A 32 -11.97 15.80 7.76
C THR A 32 -12.89 14.88 8.55
N ILE A 33 -14.07 15.36 8.92
CA ILE A 33 -15.16 14.49 9.37
C ILE A 33 -15.78 13.84 8.13
N ILE A 34 -15.48 12.56 7.91
CA ILE A 34 -15.99 11.79 6.77
C ILE A 34 -17.36 11.20 7.13
N LEU A 35 -18.40 11.61 6.42
CA LEU A 35 -19.79 11.19 6.63
C LEU A 35 -20.34 10.33 5.49
N ILE A 36 -19.46 9.83 4.62
CA ILE A 36 -19.86 8.95 3.52
C ILE A 36 -20.16 7.57 4.14
N PRO A 37 -21.39 7.05 4.07
CA PRO A 37 -21.80 5.87 4.84
C PRO A 37 -21.03 4.58 4.52
N SER A 38 -20.43 4.51 3.34
CA SER A 38 -19.65 3.35 2.86
C SER A 38 -18.15 3.47 3.09
N GLU A 39 -17.65 4.63 3.55
CA GLU A 39 -16.22 4.85 3.79
C GLU A 39 -15.84 4.47 5.23
N SER A 40 -14.62 3.95 5.38
CA SER A 40 -14.04 3.54 6.66
C SER A 40 -12.51 3.59 6.57
N GLU A 41 -11.86 3.69 7.73
CA GLU A 41 -10.41 3.54 7.86
C GLU A 41 -10.07 2.08 8.22
N ALA A 42 -9.04 1.51 7.59
CA ALA A 42 -8.57 0.17 7.90
C ALA A 42 -7.65 0.19 9.14
N PRO A 43 -7.74 -0.80 10.05
CA PRO A 43 -6.79 -0.93 11.16
C PRO A 43 -5.34 -1.08 10.66
N PRO A 44 -4.32 -0.62 11.43
CA PRO A 44 -2.92 -0.72 11.03
C PRO A 44 -2.46 -2.14 10.66
N ALA A 45 -2.98 -3.16 11.36
CA ALA A 45 -2.66 -4.57 11.07
C ALA A 45 -3.10 -5.03 9.68
N VAL A 46 -4.18 -4.45 9.13
CA VAL A 46 -4.63 -4.75 7.76
C VAL A 46 -3.65 -4.13 6.75
N ASN A 47 -3.24 -2.88 6.98
CA ASN A 47 -2.27 -2.20 6.12
C ASN A 47 -0.91 -2.90 6.12
N GLU A 48 -0.47 -3.40 7.28
CA GLU A 48 0.76 -4.20 7.41
C GLU A 48 0.69 -5.47 6.53
N ALA A 49 -0.41 -6.22 6.59
CA ALA A 49 -0.60 -7.42 5.78
C ALA A 49 -0.59 -7.12 4.27
N LEU A 50 -1.19 -5.99 3.86
CA LEU A 50 -1.23 -5.55 2.46
C LEU A 50 0.16 -5.22 1.88
N MET A 51 1.11 -4.80 2.73
CA MET A 51 2.47 -4.46 2.32
C MET A 51 3.44 -5.65 2.28
N THR A 52 2.94 -6.88 2.46
CA THR A 52 3.78 -8.08 2.43
C THR A 52 4.05 -8.58 1.01
N SER A 53 4.94 -9.57 0.89
CA SER A 53 5.25 -10.26 -0.36
C SER A 53 4.07 -11.04 -0.95
N PHE A 54 2.91 -11.12 -0.26
CA PHE A 54 1.70 -11.73 -0.79
C PHE A 54 1.23 -11.07 -2.10
N SER A 55 1.54 -9.79 -2.31
CA SER A 55 1.26 -9.07 -3.56
C SER A 55 1.98 -9.66 -4.79
N ASN A 56 3.06 -10.40 -4.58
CA ASN A 56 3.86 -11.02 -5.65
C ASN A 56 3.41 -12.45 -5.99
N VAL A 57 2.43 -12.99 -5.26
CA VAL A 57 2.06 -14.41 -5.38
C VAL A 57 0.93 -14.59 -6.38
N TYR A 58 1.15 -15.47 -7.34
CA TYR A 58 0.09 -16.00 -8.20
C TYR A 58 -0.49 -17.26 -7.56
N ALA A 59 -1.75 -17.21 -7.10
CA ALA A 59 -2.37 -18.26 -6.30
C ALA A 59 -3.73 -18.71 -6.87
N GLU A 60 -3.75 -19.17 -8.13
CA GLU A 60 -4.96 -19.76 -8.71
C GLU A 60 -5.38 -21.06 -8.01
N GLY A 61 -6.69 -21.30 -7.96
CA GLY A 61 -7.29 -22.47 -7.32
C GLY A 61 -7.69 -22.23 -5.87
N TYR A 62 -7.76 -23.29 -5.08
CA TYR A 62 -8.09 -23.25 -3.66
C TYR A 62 -6.93 -23.82 -2.82
N PRO A 63 -6.81 -23.42 -1.55
CA PRO A 63 -5.92 -24.11 -0.61
C PRO A 63 -6.17 -25.62 -0.63
N ARG A 64 -5.10 -26.41 -0.68
CA ARG A 64 -5.19 -27.87 -0.56
C ARG A 64 -5.39 -28.23 0.92
N GLU A 65 -6.00 -29.37 1.19
CA GLU A 65 -6.25 -29.86 2.56
C GLU A 65 -4.99 -30.40 3.27
N GLU A 66 -3.83 -30.37 2.60
CA GLU A 66 -2.53 -30.88 3.09
C GLU A 66 -1.71 -29.82 3.82
#